data_AF-A0A9D9D081-F1
#
_entry.id   AF-A0A9D9D081-F1
#
_cell.length_a   1.000
_cell.length_b   1.000
_cell.length_c   1.000
_cell.angle_alpha   90.00
_cell.angle_beta   90.00
_cell.angle_gamma   90.00
#
_symmetry.space_group_name_H-M   'P 1'
#
loop_
_entity.id
_entity.type
_entity.pdbx_description
1 polymer ?
#
loop_
_entity_poly.entity_id
_entity_poly.type
_entity_poly.pdbx_seq_one_letter_code
_entity_poly.pdbx_strand_id
1 'polypeptide(L)'
;MTRRFFLLPALLLLLGACRNEPRMTPCESQIAAAVAAVDIDSVRTYIDELVAFQTRHTLSSQSDPSRGIGAAVAYLAGRCERW
;
A
#
# COMPACT_ATOMS: atom_id res chain seq x y z
N MET A 1 -5.12 52.06 -34.58
CA MET A 1 -5.16 51.79 -33.12
C MET A 1 -5.43 50.30 -32.88
N THR A 2 -4.47 49.39 -33.08
CA THR A 2 -4.76 47.93 -33.02
C THR A 2 -3.62 47.02 -32.53
N ARG A 3 -2.38 47.50 -32.35
CA ARG A 3 -1.23 46.66 -31.94
C ARG A 3 -1.24 46.21 -30.47
N ARG A 4 -2.05 46.85 -29.60
CA ARG A 4 -2.11 46.52 -28.16
C ARG A 4 -2.96 45.28 -27.84
N PHE A 5 -3.91 44.90 -28.70
CA PHE A 5 -4.82 43.79 -28.43
C PHE A 5 -4.17 42.40 -28.64
N PHE A 6 -3.13 42.32 -29.47
CA PHE A 6 -2.39 41.07 -29.74
C PHE A 6 -1.31 40.74 -28.69
N LEU A 7 -0.93 41.69 -27.83
CA LEU A 7 0.10 41.46 -26.80
C LEU A 7 -0.44 40.75 -25.55
N LEU A 8 -1.76 40.85 -25.30
CA LEU A 8 -2.42 40.28 -24.13
C LEU A 8 -2.55 38.73 -24.12
N PRO A 9 -2.91 38.05 -25.24
CA PRO A 9 -2.93 36.58 -25.26
C PRO A 9 -1.53 35.98 -25.22
N ALA A 10 -0.53 36.67 -25.79
CA ALA A 10 0.87 36.24 -25.75
C ALA A 10 1.44 36.28 -24.31
N LEU A 11 1.07 37.29 -23.52
CA LEU A 11 1.46 37.38 -22.11
C LEU A 11 0.80 36.28 -21.25
N LEU A 12 -0.46 35.93 -21.52
CA LEU A 12 -1.17 34.86 -20.80
C LEU A 12 -0.59 33.46 -21.08
N LEU A 13 -0.11 33.21 -22.30
CA LEU A 13 0.60 31.97 -22.68
C LEU A 13 1.97 31.84 -21.98
N LEU A 14 2.68 32.95 -21.78
CA LEU A 14 3.98 32.98 -21.10
C LEU A 14 3.89 32.69 -19.59
N LEU A 15 2.78 33.04 -18.92
CA LEU A 15 2.53 32.73 -17.51
C LEU A 15 2.28 31.23 -17.23
N GLY A 16 1.82 30.45 -18.21
CA GLY A 16 1.51 29.03 -18.03
C GLY A 16 2.73 28.09 -17.98
N ALA A 17 3.91 28.55 -18.38
CA ALA A 17 5.11 27.71 -18.52
C ALA A 17 5.81 27.37 -17.18
N CYS A 18 5.53 28.11 -16.11
CA CYS A 18 6.09 27.85 -14.78
C CYS A 18 5.15 27.00 -13.91
N ARG A 19 4.63 25.88 -14.46
CA ARG A 19 3.99 24.86 -13.62
C ARG A 19 5.08 23.99 -13.00
N ASN A 20 5.45 24.30 -11.75
CA ASN A 20 6.19 23.37 -10.90
C ASN A 20 5.21 22.30 -10.39
N GLU A 21 4.89 21.31 -11.22
CA GLU A 21 4.28 20.09 -10.71
C GLU A 21 5.33 19.32 -9.90
N PRO A 22 5.01 18.90 -8.66
CA PRO A 22 5.87 17.98 -7.92
C PRO A 22 6.05 16.71 -8.76
N ARG A 23 7.23 16.53 -9.35
CA ARG A 23 7.55 15.30 -10.08
C ARG A 23 7.92 14.26 -9.03
N MET A 24 7.05 13.27 -8.83
CA MET A 24 7.41 12.11 -8.03
C MET A 24 8.66 11.48 -8.64
N THR A 25 9.66 11.25 -7.80
CA THR A 25 10.83 10.47 -8.18
C THR A 25 10.43 9.02 -8.47
N PRO A 26 11.20 8.27 -9.28
CA PRO A 26 10.90 6.85 -9.52
C PRO A 26 10.84 5.99 -8.24
N CYS A 27 11.51 6.40 -7.17
CA CYS A 27 11.43 5.73 -5.87
C CYS A 27 10.07 6.00 -5.20
N GLU A 28 9.63 7.27 -5.17
CA GLU A 28 8.35 7.67 -4.60
C GLU A 28 7.18 7.02 -5.34
N SER A 29 7.24 6.89 -6.67
CA SER A 29 6.19 6.23 -7.45
C SER A 29 6.10 4.73 -7.14
N GLN A 30 7.23 4.04 -6.94
CA GLN A 30 7.27 2.64 -6.53
C GLN A 30 6.69 2.43 -5.13
N ILE A 31 7.05 3.30 -4.18
CA ILE A 31 6.52 3.25 -2.81
C ILE A 31 5.00 3.52 -2.83
N ALA A 32 4.55 4.53 -3.56
CA ALA A 32 3.13 4.84 -3.70
C ALA A 32 2.34 3.68 -4.31
N ALA A 33 2.89 3.02 -5.32
CA ALA A 33 2.28 1.83 -5.92
C ALA A 33 2.22 0.65 -4.94
N ALA A 34 3.28 0.40 -4.17
CA ALA A 34 3.32 -0.65 -3.17
C ALA A 34 2.27 -0.42 -2.06
N VAL A 35 2.13 0.82 -1.59
CA VAL A 35 1.12 1.19 -0.58
C VAL A 35 -0.30 1.07 -1.14
N ALA A 36 -0.52 1.49 -2.39
CA ALA A 36 -1.82 1.38 -3.05
C ALA A 36 -2.26 -0.07 -3.31
N ALA A 37 -1.30 -1.01 -3.41
CA ALA A 37 -1.57 -2.43 -3.59
C ALA A 37 -1.95 -3.16 -2.29
N VAL A 38 -1.88 -2.50 -1.12
CA VAL A 38 -2.26 -3.11 0.16
C VAL A 38 -3.78 -3.27 0.23
N ASP A 39 -4.23 -4.53 0.32
CA ASP A 39 -5.64 -4.87 0.50
C ASP A 39 -6.01 -5.00 1.99
N ILE A 40 -6.98 -4.19 2.43
CA ILE A 40 -7.43 -4.15 3.83
C ILE A 40 -8.17 -5.43 4.22
N ASP A 41 -8.92 -6.04 3.29
CA ASP A 41 -9.70 -7.24 3.61
C ASP A 41 -8.79 -8.46 3.81
N SER A 42 -7.68 -8.53 3.06
CA SER A 42 -6.60 -9.48 3.32
C SER A 42 -6.02 -9.32 4.73
N VAL A 43 -5.75 -8.08 5.19
CA VAL A 43 -5.21 -7.84 6.54
C VAL A 43 -6.21 -8.28 7.62
N ARG A 44 -7.50 -7.96 7.46
CA ARG A 44 -8.56 -8.40 8.38
C ARG A 44 -8.65 -9.92 8.45
N THR A 45 -8.66 -10.59 7.29
CA THR A 45 -8.68 -12.05 7.20
C THR A 45 -7.49 -12.65 7.96
N TYR A 46 -6.29 -12.08 7.83
CA TYR A 46 -5.13 -12.55 8.60
C TYR A 46 -5.33 -12.44 10.12
N ILE A 47 -5.90 -11.33 10.59
CA ILE A 47 -6.16 -11.11 12.00
C ILE A 47 -7.18 -12.13 12.51
N ASP A 48 -8.29 -12.30 11.80
CA ASP A 48 -9.38 -13.19 12.20
C ASP A 48 -8.90 -14.65 12.28
N GLU A 49 -8.16 -15.12 11.27
CA GLU A 49 -7.55 -16.46 11.25
C GLU A 49 -6.56 -16.65 12.40
N LEU A 50 -5.68 -15.67 12.66
CA LEU A 50 -4.68 -15.79 13.73
C LEU A 50 -5.29 -15.76 15.13
N VAL A 51 -6.42 -15.05 15.33
CA VAL A 51 -7.13 -15.01 16.61
C VAL A 51 -7.93 -16.29 16.85
N ALA A 52 -8.40 -16.97 15.79
CA ALA A 52 -9.15 -18.22 15.89
C ALA A 52 -8.37 -19.36 16.59
N PHE A 53 -7.03 -19.35 16.56
CA PHE A 53 -6.18 -20.33 17.25
C PHE A 53 -6.18 -20.21 18.80
N GLN A 54 -6.95 -19.27 19.37
CA GLN A 54 -7.12 -18.98 20.81
C GLN A 54 -5.90 -18.38 21.51
N THR A 55 -4.71 -18.95 21.30
CA THR A 55 -3.46 -18.49 21.89
C THR A 55 -2.29 -18.63 20.93
N ARG A 56 -1.37 -17.66 20.99
CA ARG A 56 -0.10 -17.63 20.25
C ARG A 56 1.08 -17.47 21.22
N HIS A 57 0.87 -17.84 22.48
CA HIS A 57 1.93 -17.84 23.47
C HIS A 57 2.89 -19.01 23.21
N THR A 58 4.19 -18.82 23.40
CA THR A 58 5.22 -19.82 23.10
C THR A 58 5.11 -21.10 23.93
N LEU A 59 4.51 -21.02 25.13
CA LEU A 59 4.21 -22.18 25.99
C LEU A 59 2.89 -22.90 25.66
N SER A 60 2.15 -22.49 24.63
CA SER A 60 0.92 -23.16 24.23
C SER A 60 1.19 -24.46 23.43
N SER A 61 0.13 -25.21 23.10
CA SER A 61 0.25 -26.48 22.38
C SER A 61 1.00 -26.31 21.05
N GLN A 62 1.95 -27.22 20.81
CA GLN A 62 2.69 -27.31 19.56
C GLN A 62 2.14 -28.38 18.62
N SER A 63 1.34 -29.33 19.13
CA SER A 63 0.88 -30.50 18.39
C SER A 63 -0.63 -30.53 18.13
N ASP A 64 -1.40 -29.67 18.80
CA ASP A 64 -2.83 -29.55 18.51
C ASP A 64 -3.01 -28.90 17.12
N PRO A 65 -3.74 -29.55 16.19
CA PRO A 65 -3.88 -29.05 14.82
C PRO A 65 -4.78 -27.82 14.70
N SER A 66 -5.54 -27.48 15.73
CA SER A 66 -6.60 -26.46 15.68
C SER A 66 -6.36 -25.25 16.59
N ARG A 67 -5.46 -25.35 17.57
CA ARG A 67 -5.21 -24.29 18.57
C ARG A 67 -3.76 -24.26 19.01
N GLY A 68 -3.35 -23.10 19.54
CA GLY A 68 -2.01 -22.89 20.06
C GLY A 68 -1.00 -22.46 18.99
N ILE A 69 0.25 -22.30 19.43
CA ILE A 69 1.34 -21.77 18.62
C ILE A 69 1.67 -22.67 17.43
N GLY A 70 1.56 -24.00 17.59
CA GLY A 70 1.84 -24.95 16.51
C GLY A 70 0.93 -24.75 15.29
N ALA A 71 -0.38 -24.71 15.52
CA ALA A 71 -1.38 -24.48 14.48
C ALA A 71 -1.19 -23.12 13.78
N ALA A 72 -0.94 -22.05 14.56
CA ALA A 72 -0.73 -20.72 14.01
C ALA A 72 0.54 -20.62 13.13
N VAL A 73 1.64 -21.26 13.55
CA VAL A 73 2.89 -21.30 12.76
C VAL A 73 2.70 -22.11 11.48
N ALA A 74 2.06 -23.28 11.56
CA ALA A 74 1.79 -24.10 10.38
C ALA A 74 0.92 -23.35 9.35
N TYR A 75 -0.10 -22.63 9.81
CA TYR A 75 -0.92 -21.77 8.98
C TYR A 75 -0.10 -20.67 8.28
N LEU A 76 0.74 -19.94 9.03
CA LEU A 76 1.58 -18.88 8.49
C LEU A 76 2.61 -19.40 7.49
N ALA A 77 3.27 -20.53 7.80
CA ALA A 77 4.23 -21.17 6.91
C ALA A 77 3.58 -21.55 5.58
N GLY A 78 2.46 -22.28 5.64
CA GLY A 78 1.75 -22.68 4.43
C GLY A 78 1.21 -21.49 3.64
N ARG A 79 0.91 -20.36 4.27
CA ARG A 79 0.51 -19.14 3.57
C ARG A 79 1.69 -18.43 2.91
N CYS A 80 2.85 -18.37 3.58
CA CYS A 80 4.08 -17.82 3.01
C CYS A 80 4.51 -18.58 1.74
N GLU A 81 4.34 -19.91 1.73
CA GLU A 81 4.62 -20.74 0.55
C GLU A 81 3.67 -20.48 -0.64
N ARG A 82 2.48 -19.91 -0.40
CA ARG A 82 1.51 -19.58 -1.45
C ARG A 82 1.71 -18.18 -2.04
N TRP A 83 2.60 -17.37 -1.47
CA TRP A 83 2.94 -16.03 -1.93
C TRP A 83 4.18 -16.06 -2.80
#